data_AF-A0A7V6L8G3-F1
#
_entry.id   AF-A0A7V6L8G3-F1
#
_cell.length_a   1.000
_cell.length_b   1.000
_cell.length_c   1.000
_cell.angle_alpha   90.00
_cell.angle_beta   90.00
_cell.angle_gamma   90.00
#
_symmetry.space_group_name_H-M   'P 1'
#
loop_
_entity.id
_entity.type
_entity.pdbx_description
1 polymer ?
#
loop_
_entity_poly.entity_id
_entity_poly.type
_entity_poly.pdbx_seq_one_letter_code
_entity_poly.pdbx_strand_id
1 'polypeptide(L)'
;AGGSARFYSAFFVGEEGMQYFIKPLIFKSQQKGEEALPDFTFRYKNEIKDSAIVNISIEGPELYKEIDGIAFSNGDEQYELSEVKLLYNSGSKSGYVSRFTAKCSLEELHKIFMHDCFTITIYSSKKVRVFIPSGKAKKATSMIMKEVFVIM
;
A
#
# COMPACT_ATOMS: atom_id res chain seq x y z
N ALA A 1 24.76 9.56 7.71
CA ALA A 1 23.41 9.81 7.15
C ALA A 1 23.04 8.63 6.26
N GLY A 2 22.09 7.78 6.63
CA GLY A 2 21.74 6.63 5.78
C GLY A 2 20.94 5.55 6.50
N GLY A 3 19.62 5.54 6.29
CA GLY A 3 18.72 4.48 6.76
C GLY A 3 17.30 4.66 6.25
N SER A 4 16.76 5.88 6.38
CA SER A 4 15.36 6.24 6.12
C SER A 4 14.99 6.36 4.63
N ALA A 5 15.87 6.94 3.79
CA ALA A 5 15.65 7.13 2.34
C ALA A 5 15.41 5.82 1.55
N ARG A 6 15.62 4.66 2.20
CA ARG A 6 15.35 3.35 1.62
C ARG A 6 13.87 3.02 1.51
N PHE A 7 13.00 3.55 2.37
CA PHE A 7 11.60 3.13 2.47
C PHE A 7 10.57 4.19 2.11
N TYR A 8 10.94 5.47 2.23
CA TYR A 8 10.09 6.56 1.78
C TYR A 8 10.92 7.72 1.24
N SER A 9 10.24 8.71 0.67
CA SER A 9 10.79 10.00 0.28
C SER A 9 9.81 11.09 0.70
N ALA A 10 10.31 12.22 1.16
CA ALA A 10 9.49 13.34 1.60
C ALA A 10 9.96 14.62 0.89
N PHE A 11 9.01 15.42 0.43
CA PHE A 11 9.26 16.64 -0.33
C PHE A 11 8.35 17.75 0.17
N PHE A 12 8.88 18.96 0.31
CA PHE A 12 8.07 20.13 0.65
C PHE A 12 7.31 20.63 -0.59
N VAL A 13 5.99 20.82 -0.47
CA VAL A 13 5.09 21.23 -1.56
C VAL A 13 4.48 22.62 -1.32
N GLY A 14 5.15 23.47 -0.54
CA GLY A 14 4.72 24.84 -0.27
C GLY A 14 3.60 24.88 0.76
N GLU A 15 2.49 25.54 0.42
CA GLU A 15 1.35 25.71 1.33
C GLU A 15 0.66 24.40 1.69
N GLU A 16 0.85 23.35 0.89
CA GLU A 16 0.28 22.01 1.10
C GLU A 16 1.10 21.15 2.09
N GLY A 17 2.18 21.69 2.64
CA GLY A 17 3.02 21.01 3.64
C GLY A 17 4.02 20.01 3.03
N MET A 18 4.13 18.83 3.63
CA MET A 18 5.04 17.78 3.19
C MET A 18 4.28 16.70 2.43
N GLN A 19 4.78 16.32 1.25
CA GLN A 19 4.32 15.16 0.50
C GLN A 19 5.24 13.98 0.77
N TYR A 20 4.65 12.86 1.19
CA TYR A 20 5.35 11.61 1.47
C TYR A 20 5.04 10.61 0.36
N PHE A 21 6.07 9.89 -0.07
CA PHE A 21 5.98 8.74 -0.95
C PHE A 21 6.59 7.53 -0.25
N ILE A 22 5.78 6.57 0.17
CA ILE A 22 6.22 5.28 0.69
C ILE A 22 6.45 4.35 -0.48
N LYS A 23 7.67 3.79 -0.57
CA LYS A 23 8.08 2.89 -1.64
C LYS A 23 7.32 1.56 -1.58
N PRO A 24 7.24 0.81 -2.71
CA PRO A 24 6.55 -0.47 -2.75
C PRO A 24 6.99 -1.43 -1.66
N LEU A 25 6.01 -1.93 -0.88
CA LEU A 25 6.21 -2.93 0.17
C LEU A 25 5.84 -4.31 -0.38
N ILE A 26 6.68 -5.33 -0.20
CA ILE A 26 6.39 -6.66 -0.79
C ILE A 26 5.50 -7.49 0.16
N PHE A 27 4.30 -7.81 -0.31
CA PHE A 27 3.38 -8.75 0.33
C PHE A 27 3.25 -10.01 -0.53
N LYS A 28 3.23 -11.17 0.12
CA LYS A 28 3.18 -12.46 -0.56
C LYS A 28 1.81 -13.07 -0.38
N SER A 29 1.25 -13.61 -1.47
CA SER A 29 0.04 -14.42 -1.38
C SER A 29 0.33 -15.67 -0.57
N GLN A 30 -0.68 -16.14 0.17
CA GLN A 30 -0.61 -17.48 0.77
C GLN A 30 -0.56 -18.57 -0.32
N GLN A 31 -1.08 -18.28 -1.51
CA GLN A 31 -0.93 -19.13 -2.69
C GLN A 31 0.41 -18.81 -3.36
N LYS A 32 1.19 -19.84 -3.71
CA LYS A 32 2.53 -19.63 -4.29
C LYS A 32 2.45 -18.93 -5.65
N GLY A 33 3.40 -18.03 -5.89
CA GLY A 33 3.63 -17.43 -7.22
C GLY A 33 2.98 -16.06 -7.44
N GLU A 34 2.45 -15.43 -6.38
CA GLU A 34 1.80 -14.14 -6.48
C GLU A 34 2.25 -13.18 -5.37
N GLU A 35 2.50 -11.92 -5.73
CA GLU A 35 2.89 -10.85 -4.81
C GLU A 35 2.04 -9.60 -5.04
N ALA A 36 1.79 -8.87 -3.96
CA ALA A 36 1.18 -7.54 -4.00
C ALA A 36 2.22 -6.52 -3.51
N LEU A 37 2.38 -5.44 -4.27
CA LEU A 37 3.36 -4.39 -4.00
C LEU A 37 2.64 -3.04 -3.87
N PRO A 38 2.05 -2.73 -2.70
CA PRO A 38 1.49 -1.42 -2.43
C PRO A 38 2.55 -0.34 -2.24
N ASP A 39 2.33 0.83 -2.84
CA ASP A 39 3.00 2.09 -2.54
C ASP A 39 1.97 3.17 -2.21
N PHE A 40 2.40 4.18 -1.46
CA PHE A 40 1.50 5.17 -0.86
C PHE A 40 2.01 6.57 -1.13
N THR A 41 1.10 7.48 -1.47
CA THR A 41 1.38 8.91 -1.55
C THR A 41 0.37 9.67 -0.73
N PHE A 42 0.82 10.55 0.15
CA PHE A 42 -0.07 11.41 0.93
C PHE A 42 0.61 12.73 1.27
N ARG A 43 -0.19 13.71 1.70
CA ARG A 43 0.27 15.01 2.16
C ARG A 43 -0.07 15.19 3.63
N TYR A 44 0.72 16.00 4.31
CA TYR A 44 0.49 16.35 5.70
C TYR A 44 0.99 17.75 6.00
N LYS A 45 0.14 18.52 6.69
CA LYS A 45 0.42 19.89 7.13
C LYS A 45 -0.11 20.12 8.54
N ASN A 46 0.55 19.53 9.53
CA ASN A 46 0.22 19.65 10.96
C ASN A 46 -1.17 19.13 11.36
N GLU A 47 -1.91 18.49 10.46
CA GLU A 47 -3.20 17.86 10.72
C GLU A 47 -3.51 16.73 9.73
N ILE A 48 -4.25 15.72 10.19
CA ILE A 48 -4.72 14.59 9.39
C ILE A 48 -6.08 14.96 8.78
N LYS A 49 -6.10 15.42 7.53
CA LYS A 49 -7.36 15.75 6.81
C LYS A 49 -7.43 15.23 5.37
N ASP A 50 -6.29 15.04 4.73
CA ASP A 50 -6.25 14.70 3.31
C ASP A 50 -6.47 13.20 3.03
N SER A 51 -6.75 12.90 1.77
CA SER A 51 -6.76 11.53 1.25
C SER A 51 -5.33 11.04 0.96
N ALA A 52 -5.07 9.77 1.20
CA ALA A 52 -3.90 9.08 0.69
C ALA A 52 -4.23 8.30 -0.59
N ILE A 53 -3.33 8.37 -1.56
CA ILE A 53 -3.36 7.54 -2.77
C ILE A 53 -2.60 6.26 -2.46
N VAL A 54 -3.23 5.13 -2.75
CA VAL A 54 -2.65 3.80 -2.65
C VAL A 54 -2.57 3.22 -4.04
N ASN A 55 -1.37 2.90 -4.51
CA ASN A 55 -1.24 2.10 -5.73
C ASN A 55 -0.82 0.69 -5.35
N ILE A 56 -1.36 -0.33 -6.02
CA ILE A 56 -1.02 -1.72 -5.77
C ILE A 56 -0.71 -2.39 -7.10
N SER A 57 0.52 -2.89 -7.23
CA SER A 57 0.86 -3.83 -8.30
C SER A 57 0.64 -5.25 -7.81
N ILE A 58 -0.17 -6.03 -8.53
CA ILE A 58 -0.31 -7.46 -8.34
C ILE A 58 0.52 -8.15 -9.41
N GLU A 59 1.52 -8.91 -8.99
CA GLU A 59 2.44 -9.63 -9.85
C GLU A 59 2.22 -11.13 -9.70
N GLY A 60 2.01 -11.85 -10.81
CA GLY A 60 1.80 -13.29 -10.76
C GLY A 60 1.36 -13.90 -12.09
N PRO A 61 0.99 -15.18 -12.09
CA PRO A 61 0.58 -15.89 -13.31
C PRO A 61 -0.81 -15.47 -13.82
N GLU A 62 -1.62 -14.82 -12.99
CA GLU A 62 -2.98 -14.38 -13.33
C GLU A 62 -3.00 -12.89 -13.70
N LEU A 63 -3.82 -12.55 -14.70
CA LEU A 63 -4.06 -11.18 -15.13
C LEU A 63 -5.34 -10.65 -14.49
N TYR A 64 -5.26 -9.53 -13.77
CA TYR A 64 -6.40 -8.86 -13.17
C TYR A 64 -6.86 -7.71 -14.07
N LYS A 65 -7.98 -7.91 -14.76
CA LYS A 65 -8.60 -6.86 -15.59
C LYS A 65 -9.52 -5.94 -14.80
N GLU A 66 -10.04 -6.45 -13.69
CA GLU A 66 -10.93 -5.77 -12.75
C GLU A 66 -10.75 -6.41 -11.38
N ILE A 67 -11.01 -5.63 -10.34
CA ILE A 67 -11.13 -6.08 -8.95
C ILE A 67 -12.34 -5.35 -8.36
N ASP A 68 -13.10 -6.05 -7.53
CA ASP A 68 -14.32 -5.53 -6.91
C ASP A 68 -14.00 -4.65 -5.69
N GLY A 69 -12.84 -4.88 -5.06
CA GLY A 69 -12.43 -4.12 -3.89
C GLY A 69 -11.04 -4.50 -3.39
N ILE A 70 -10.51 -3.61 -2.55
CA ILE A 70 -9.26 -3.82 -1.82
C ILE A 70 -9.52 -3.47 -0.37
N ALA A 71 -9.07 -4.30 0.56
CA ALA A 71 -9.09 -3.98 1.97
C ALA A 71 -7.71 -4.19 2.61
N PHE A 72 -7.38 -3.33 3.57
CA PHE A 72 -6.29 -3.54 4.50
C PHE A 72 -6.84 -3.98 5.85
N SER A 73 -6.14 -4.90 6.52
CA SER A 73 -6.52 -5.32 7.88
C SER A 73 -5.32 -5.51 8.78
N ASN A 74 -5.38 -4.96 9.98
CA ASN A 74 -4.38 -5.11 11.04
C ASN A 74 -4.76 -6.20 12.06
N GLY A 75 -5.82 -6.98 11.79
CA GLY A 75 -6.37 -8.02 12.67
C GLY A 75 -7.57 -7.56 13.49
N ASP A 76 -7.56 -6.32 13.97
CA ASP A 76 -8.64 -5.75 14.78
C ASP A 76 -9.66 -4.97 13.94
N GLU A 77 -9.16 -4.29 12.91
CA GLU A 77 -9.93 -3.44 12.02
C GLU A 77 -9.70 -3.82 10.55
N GLN A 78 -10.67 -3.44 9.72
CA GLN A 78 -10.60 -3.56 8.27
C GLN A 78 -10.92 -2.20 7.64
N TYR A 79 -10.09 -1.79 6.68
CA TYR A 79 -10.19 -0.53 5.98
C TYR A 79 -10.34 -0.80 4.48
N GLU A 80 -11.51 -0.50 3.94
CA GLU A 80 -11.78 -0.68 2.51
C GLU A 80 -11.30 0.54 1.73
N LEU A 81 -10.56 0.31 0.65
CA LEU A 81 -10.14 1.36 -0.24
C LEU A 81 -11.29 1.75 -1.19
N SER A 82 -11.38 3.03 -1.48
CA SER A 82 -12.35 3.61 -2.39
C SER A 82 -11.74 3.97 -3.74
N GLU A 83 -12.58 4.25 -4.74
CA GLU A 83 -12.16 4.69 -6.09
C GLU A 83 -11.14 3.76 -6.78
N VAL A 84 -11.27 2.45 -6.57
CA VAL A 84 -10.37 1.46 -7.16
C VAL A 84 -10.44 1.50 -8.69
N LYS A 85 -9.29 1.74 -9.34
CA LYS A 85 -9.16 1.85 -10.80
C LYS A 85 -7.92 1.12 -11.28
N LEU A 86 -8.08 0.33 -12.35
CA LEU A 86 -6.95 -0.24 -13.08
C LEU A 86 -6.18 0.90 -13.78
N LEU A 87 -4.87 0.99 -13.55
CA LEU A 87 -3.98 1.91 -14.26
C LEU A 87 -3.45 1.27 -15.54
N TYR A 88 -2.85 0.08 -15.41
CA TYR A 88 -2.34 -0.66 -16.57
C TYR A 88 -2.19 -2.14 -16.26
N ASN A 89 -2.09 -2.90 -17.35
CA ASN A 89 -1.63 -4.28 -17.36
C ASN A 89 -0.39 -4.40 -18.23
N SER A 90 0.61 -5.16 -17.78
CA SER A 90 1.76 -5.52 -18.59
C SER A 90 2.08 -7.00 -18.47
N GLY A 91 2.53 -7.60 -19.58
CA GLY A 91 3.02 -8.97 -19.60
C GLY A 91 4.55 -8.99 -19.53
N SER A 92 5.09 -10.03 -18.91
CA SER A 92 6.52 -10.34 -18.91
C SER A 92 6.74 -11.85 -19.05
N LYS A 93 8.00 -12.28 -19.15
CA LYS A 93 8.33 -13.72 -19.23
C LYS A 93 7.93 -14.51 -17.98
N SER A 94 7.77 -13.83 -16.83
CA SER A 94 7.47 -14.46 -15.53
C SER A 94 6.01 -14.33 -15.09
N GLY A 95 5.15 -13.72 -15.91
CA GLY A 95 3.73 -13.52 -15.60
C GLY A 95 3.24 -12.12 -15.98
N TYR A 96 2.19 -11.68 -15.31
CA TYR A 96 1.53 -10.40 -15.51
C TYR A 96 1.78 -9.47 -14.33
N VAL A 97 1.77 -8.17 -14.62
CA VAL A 97 1.67 -7.10 -13.62
C VAL A 97 0.36 -6.37 -13.88
N SER A 98 -0.51 -6.38 -12.88
CA SER A 98 -1.79 -5.64 -12.90
C SER A 98 -1.71 -4.55 -11.86
N ARG A 99 -1.67 -3.28 -12.28
CA ARG A 99 -1.49 -2.15 -11.35
C ARG A 99 -2.77 -1.37 -11.19
N PHE A 100 -3.18 -1.20 -9.95
CA PHE A 100 -4.38 -0.45 -9.56
C PHE A 100 -3.99 0.79 -8.75
N THR A 101 -4.88 1.77 -8.75
CA THR A 101 -4.86 2.91 -7.83
C THR A 101 -6.17 2.94 -7.06
N ALA A 102 -6.13 3.43 -5.84
CA ALA A 102 -7.27 3.59 -4.95
C ALA A 102 -6.98 4.70 -3.94
N LYS A 103 -7.99 5.04 -3.12
CA LYS A 103 -7.87 6.04 -2.06
C LYS A 103 -8.30 5.48 -0.70
N CYS A 104 -7.65 5.98 0.34
CA CYS A 104 -8.13 5.92 1.72
C CYS A 104 -7.97 7.30 2.36
N SER A 105 -8.59 7.51 3.51
CA SER A 105 -8.27 8.66 4.34
C SER A 105 -6.86 8.52 4.93
N LEU A 106 -6.20 9.65 5.19
CA LEU A 106 -4.93 9.62 5.90
C LEU A 106 -5.08 9.09 7.34
N GLU A 107 -6.26 9.23 7.95
CA GLU A 107 -6.56 8.66 9.27
C GLU A 107 -6.52 7.13 9.23
N GLU A 108 -7.19 6.50 8.26
CA GLU A 108 -7.13 5.05 8.08
C GLU A 108 -5.70 4.59 7.79
N LEU A 109 -4.98 5.30 6.91
CA LEU A 109 -3.60 4.99 6.62
C LEU A 109 -2.71 5.07 7.87
N HIS A 110 -2.91 6.11 8.70
CA HIS A 110 -2.23 6.25 9.97
C HIS A 110 -2.53 5.05 10.89
N LYS A 111 -3.81 4.68 11.06
CA LYS A 111 -4.19 3.51 11.85
C LYS A 111 -3.57 2.21 11.32
N ILE A 112 -3.52 2.00 10.01
CA ILE A 112 -2.89 0.82 9.40
C ILE A 112 -1.40 0.72 9.79
N PHE A 113 -0.67 1.84 9.70
CA PHE A 113 0.76 1.87 9.97
C PHE A 113 1.13 1.92 11.45
N MET A 114 0.20 2.26 12.34
CA MET A 114 0.40 2.20 13.79
C MET A 114 0.44 0.77 14.33
N HIS A 115 0.07 -0.23 13.53
CA HIS A 115 0.19 -1.65 13.89
C HIS A 115 1.45 -2.27 13.29
N ASP A 116 2.05 -3.22 14.01
CA ASP A 116 3.31 -3.89 13.62
C ASP A 116 3.20 -4.65 12.29
N CYS A 117 1.99 -5.05 11.90
CA CYS A 117 1.71 -5.63 10.60
C CYS A 117 0.26 -5.44 10.19
N PHE A 118 0.04 -5.43 8.88
CA PHE A 118 -1.28 -5.52 8.27
C PHE A 118 -1.24 -6.53 7.12
N THR A 119 -2.40 -6.90 6.61
CA THR A 119 -2.61 -7.77 5.45
C THR A 119 -3.37 -7.01 4.37
N ILE A 120 -3.30 -7.50 3.14
CA ILE A 120 -4.04 -6.96 2.00
C ILE A 120 -4.98 -8.03 1.49
N THR A 121 -6.26 -7.70 1.38
CA THR A 121 -7.25 -8.55 0.74
C THR A 121 -7.68 -7.92 -0.57
N ILE A 122 -7.55 -8.67 -1.66
CA ILE A 122 -8.06 -8.30 -2.98
C ILE A 122 -9.32 -9.13 -3.26
N TYR A 123 -10.43 -8.45 -3.53
CA TYR A 123 -11.70 -9.05 -3.92
C TYR A 123 -11.84 -8.96 -5.44
N SER A 124 -12.16 -10.09 -6.06
CA SER A 124 -12.48 -10.17 -7.48
C SER A 124 -13.65 -11.13 -7.67
N SER A 125 -14.34 -11.03 -8.80
CA SER A 125 -15.64 -11.65 -9.06
C SER A 125 -15.73 -13.16 -8.83
N LYS A 126 -14.58 -13.85 -8.71
CA LYS A 126 -14.51 -15.29 -8.43
C LYS A 126 -13.53 -15.68 -7.32
N LYS A 127 -12.75 -14.74 -6.76
CA LYS A 127 -11.60 -15.05 -5.90
C LYS A 127 -11.37 -13.97 -4.87
N VAL A 128 -11.11 -14.40 -3.65
CA VAL A 128 -10.52 -13.59 -2.58
C VAL A 128 -9.04 -13.99 -2.46
N ARG A 129 -8.15 -13.01 -2.48
CA ARG A 129 -6.71 -13.22 -2.32
C ARG A 129 -6.22 -12.44 -1.11
N VAL A 130 -5.55 -13.14 -0.19
CA VAL A 130 -4.97 -12.53 1.01
C VAL A 130 -3.45 -12.54 0.88
N PHE A 131 -2.86 -11.37 1.04
CA PHE A 131 -1.43 -11.15 0.98
C PHE A 131 -0.90 -10.75 2.36
N ILE A 132 0.18 -11.41 2.76
CA ILE A 132 0.85 -11.19 4.04
C ILE A 132 2.19 -10.47 3.83
N PRO A 133 2.60 -9.58 4.74
CA PRO A 133 3.82 -8.80 4.55
C PRO A 133 5.03 -9.73 4.62
N SER A 134 5.92 -9.59 3.64
CA SER A 134 7.22 -10.26 3.69
C SER A 134 8.04 -9.77 4.90
N GLY A 135 9.08 -10.52 5.30
CA GLY A 135 9.96 -10.07 6.39
C GLY A 135 10.64 -8.71 6.11
N LYS A 136 10.86 -8.36 4.83
CA LYS A 136 11.35 -7.03 4.43
C LYS A 136 10.27 -5.97 4.59
N ALA A 137 9.03 -6.26 4.19
CA ALA A 137 7.90 -5.35 4.36
C ALA A 137 7.63 -5.08 5.84
N LYS A 138 7.62 -6.10 6.71
CA LYS A 138 7.46 -5.91 8.16
C LYS A 138 8.48 -4.91 8.73
N LYS A 139 9.77 -5.09 8.39
CA LYS A 139 10.84 -4.16 8.80
C LYS A 139 10.62 -2.74 8.26
N ALA A 140 10.19 -2.63 7.01
CA ALA A 140 9.88 -1.34 6.39
C ALA A 140 8.72 -0.64 7.11
N THR A 141 7.61 -1.33 7.33
CA THR A 141 6.43 -0.82 8.05
C THR A 141 6.82 -0.31 9.44
N SER A 142 7.59 -1.08 10.22
CA SER A 142 8.03 -0.63 11.55
C SER A 142 8.92 0.61 11.50
N MET A 143 9.74 0.81 10.46
CA MET A 143 10.56 2.03 10.33
C MET A 143 9.74 3.22 9.83
N ILE A 144 8.85 3.00 8.86
CA ILE A 144 7.93 4.02 8.36
C ILE A 144 7.03 4.51 9.50
N MET A 145 6.51 3.62 10.34
CA MET A 145 5.74 4.00 11.53
C MET A 145 6.54 4.95 12.42
N LYS A 146 7.76 4.57 12.80
CA LYS A 146 8.60 5.36 13.72
C LYS A 146 9.05 6.71 13.15
N GLU A 147 9.34 6.77 11.86
CA GLU A 147 9.96 7.94 11.23
C GLU A 147 8.95 8.87 10.54
N VAL A 148 7.77 8.36 10.18
CA VAL A 148 6.74 9.10 9.44
C VAL A 148 5.49 9.25 10.29
N PHE A 149 4.84 8.15 10.70
CA PHE A 149 3.50 8.25 11.30
C PHE A 149 3.50 8.66 12.79
N VAL A 150 4.52 8.31 13.57
CA VAL A 150 4.59 8.70 15.00
C VAL A 150 4.73 10.21 15.21
N ILE A 151 5.21 10.94 14.21
CA ILE A 151 5.39 12.40 14.26
C ILE A 151 4.23 13.17 13.61
N MET A 152 3.17 12.49 13.17
CA MET A 152 1.98 13.06 12.54
C MET A 152 0.86 13.33 13.55
#